data_AF-A0A6B2S267-F1
#
_entry.id   AF-A0A6B2S267-F1
#
_cell.length_a   1.000
_cell.length_b   1.000
_cell.length_c   1.000
_cell.angle_alpha   90.00
_cell.angle_beta   90.00
_cell.angle_gamma   90.00
#
_symmetry.space_group_name_H-M   'P 1'
#
loop_
_entity.id
_entity.type
_entity.pdbx_description
1 polymer ?
#
loop_
_entity_poly.entity_id
_entity_poly.type
_entity_poly.pdbx_seq_one_letter_code
_entity_poly.pdbx_strand_id
1 'polypeptide(L)'
;MTTTTRPPKGIRGRLIVGAALLATLTAATAQPVPRPVSLSPAPAVRSASSRSSVRLVITEGGTAGHPAVHRGNGRTVDGITIEADHVVVEGYTVHTPRAPGIEMTGNDITVRNNTVTRPHGGDGDGLRFFGDDLKIQHNTITGASNRYGHADCMQTFASDTPPSHHVLIEGNRCERIDNMCLMAEGPNDGEGDGRGHTYDITVRDNYCETLKASQTLMFEDVQHATVTGNVFAASPDHAVGLAIHSTDAHVSGNRAGSRIRYEVGIDRSSRPGYRGPRPGGAP
;
A
#
# COMPACT_ATOMS: atom_id res chain seq x y z
N MET A 1 12.54 -58.39 54.66
CA MET A 1 13.94 -58.80 54.57
C MET A 1 14.77 -57.54 54.32
N THR A 2 15.20 -56.77 55.33
CA THR A 2 16.50 -56.86 56.06
C THR A 2 17.70 -56.94 55.11
N THR A 3 18.79 -56.16 55.17
CA THR A 3 19.31 -55.02 55.95
C THR A 3 20.78 -54.88 55.49
N THR A 4 21.36 -53.68 55.30
CA THR A 4 22.77 -53.37 55.72
C THR A 4 23.16 -51.89 55.53
N THR A 5 23.15 -51.15 56.65
CA THR A 5 24.20 -50.30 57.29
C THR A 5 25.41 -49.67 56.52
N ARG A 6 25.42 -48.31 56.40
CA ARG A 6 26.33 -47.23 56.96
C ARG A 6 27.86 -47.46 57.27
N PRO A 7 28.73 -46.41 57.47
CA PRO A 7 29.11 -45.16 56.74
C PRO A 7 30.69 -44.91 56.72
N PRO A 8 31.29 -43.70 56.92
CA PRO A 8 31.69 -42.66 55.92
C PRO A 8 33.19 -42.23 55.95
N LYS A 9 33.71 -41.54 54.92
CA LYS A 9 34.85 -40.57 54.94
C LYS A 9 34.75 -39.65 53.71
N GLY A 10 35.01 -38.35 53.70
CA GLY A 10 35.52 -37.42 54.70
C GLY A 10 35.26 -35.98 54.26
N ILE A 11 35.32 -35.09 55.24
CA ILE A 11 35.05 -33.66 55.21
C ILE A 11 36.31 -32.90 54.76
N ARG A 12 36.20 -31.95 53.83
CA ARG A 12 36.75 -30.56 53.84
C ARG A 12 35.99 -29.80 52.75
N GLY A 13 35.26 -28.71 52.95
CA GLY A 13 35.34 -27.67 53.97
C GLY A 13 35.55 -26.36 53.23
N ARG A 14 34.50 -25.55 53.05
CA ARG A 14 34.62 -24.09 53.00
C ARG A 14 33.34 -23.46 53.53
N LEU A 15 33.56 -22.82 54.67
CA LEU A 15 32.72 -21.89 55.40
C LEU A 15 32.34 -20.70 54.50
N ILE A 16 31.07 -20.28 54.46
CA ILE A 16 30.68 -18.86 54.58
C ILE A 16 29.32 -18.80 55.29
N VAL A 17 29.27 -17.91 56.28
CA VAL A 17 28.19 -17.58 57.22
C VAL A 17 26.93 -17.13 56.49
N GLY A 18 25.81 -17.83 56.72
CA GLY A 18 24.47 -17.36 56.35
C GLY A 18 23.89 -16.54 57.49
N ALA A 19 23.87 -15.22 57.34
CA ALA A 19 23.13 -14.32 58.22
C ALA A 19 21.63 -14.56 58.06
N ALA A 20 20.93 -14.72 59.18
CA ALA A 20 19.48 -14.70 59.22
C ALA A 20 18.99 -13.29 58.87
N LEU A 21 18.39 -13.13 57.69
CA LEU A 21 17.68 -11.90 57.35
C LEU A 21 16.23 -12.03 57.85
N LEU A 22 15.90 -11.24 58.87
CA LEU A 22 14.51 -10.92 59.19
C LEU A 22 13.86 -10.33 57.93
N ALA A 23 12.82 -10.98 57.42
CA ALA A 23 11.96 -10.39 56.40
C ALA A 23 11.09 -9.31 57.05
N THR A 24 11.57 -8.07 57.04
CA THR A 24 10.72 -6.90 57.24
C THR A 24 9.78 -6.78 56.04
N LEU A 25 8.47 -6.95 56.25
CA LEU A 25 7.46 -6.51 55.30
C LEU A 25 7.55 -4.98 55.18
N THR A 26 8.21 -4.50 54.14
CA THR A 26 8.06 -3.12 53.68
C THR A 26 6.79 -3.05 52.84
N ALA A 27 5.80 -2.31 53.33
CA ALA A 27 4.66 -1.91 52.52
C ALA A 27 5.19 -1.13 51.31
N ALA A 28 4.98 -1.66 50.11
CA ALA A 28 5.28 -0.95 48.88
C ALA A 28 4.35 0.26 48.79
N THR A 29 4.89 1.46 48.99
CA THR A 29 4.20 2.70 48.66
C THR A 29 3.93 2.70 47.16
N ALA A 30 2.65 2.62 46.78
CA ALA A 30 2.24 2.77 45.40
C ALA A 30 2.74 4.11 44.86
N GLN A 31 3.60 4.06 43.84
CA GLN A 31 3.99 5.27 43.12
C GLN A 31 2.76 5.84 42.40
N PRO A 32 2.53 7.16 42.45
CA PRO A 32 1.45 7.76 41.70
C PRO A 32 1.70 7.55 40.20
N VAL A 33 0.73 6.92 39.53
CA VAL A 33 0.69 6.80 38.08
C VAL A 33 0.73 8.22 37.50
N PRO A 34 1.70 8.57 36.64
CA PRO A 34 1.71 9.88 36.00
C PRO A 34 0.45 10.03 35.16
N ARG A 35 -0.31 11.10 35.41
CA ARG A 35 -1.48 11.46 34.59
C ARG A 35 -1.03 11.63 33.14
N PRO A 36 -1.82 11.19 32.15
CA PRO A 36 -1.54 11.50 30.76
C PRO A 36 -1.48 13.02 30.60
N VAL A 37 -0.34 13.52 30.14
CA VAL A 37 -0.21 14.92 29.75
C VAL A 37 -1.11 15.09 28.53
N SER A 38 -2.21 15.82 28.72
CA SER A 38 -3.05 16.27 27.62
C SER A 38 -2.20 17.15 26.71
N LEU A 39 -1.69 16.58 25.62
CA LEU A 39 -1.11 17.35 24.53
C LEU A 39 -2.22 18.26 24.01
N SER A 40 -2.15 19.56 24.32
CA SER A 40 -2.94 20.56 23.61
C SER A 40 -2.69 20.34 22.11
N PRO A 41 -3.75 20.21 21.29
CA PRO A 41 -3.54 20.17 19.85
C PRO A 41 -2.78 21.44 19.48
N ALA A 42 -1.63 21.27 18.84
CA ALA A 42 -0.89 22.39 18.27
C ALA A 42 -1.89 23.22 17.44
N PRO A 43 -1.88 24.56 17.55
CA PRO A 43 -2.82 25.38 16.80
C PRO A 43 -2.68 25.03 15.33
N ALA A 44 -3.78 24.60 14.72
CA ALA A 44 -3.83 24.33 13.30
C ALA A 44 -3.37 25.59 12.58
N VAL A 45 -2.17 25.56 12.01
CA VAL A 45 -1.73 26.56 11.05
C VAL A 45 -2.66 26.37 9.86
N ARG A 46 -3.74 27.15 9.84
CA ARG A 46 -4.49 27.46 8.63
C ARG A 46 -3.54 28.26 7.74
N SER A 47 -2.59 27.57 7.12
CA SER A 47 -2.00 28.07 5.89
C SER A 47 -3.17 28.18 4.95
N ALA A 48 -3.57 29.41 4.63
CA ALA A 48 -4.48 29.68 3.53
C ALA A 48 -3.77 29.14 2.29
N SER A 49 -4.00 27.86 1.99
CA SER A 49 -3.44 27.18 0.84
C SER A 49 -3.86 28.00 -0.38
N SER A 50 -2.92 28.67 -1.01
CA SER A 50 -3.15 29.32 -2.30
C SER A 50 -3.62 28.23 -3.26
N ARG A 51 -4.93 28.15 -3.48
CA ARG A 51 -5.52 27.20 -4.41
C ARG A 51 -5.14 27.65 -5.81
N SER A 52 -4.28 26.91 -6.48
CA SER A 52 -4.10 27.05 -7.91
C SER A 52 -5.32 26.45 -8.58
N SER A 53 -6.07 27.24 -9.35
CA SER A 53 -7.17 26.72 -10.19
C SER A 53 -6.67 26.06 -11.49
N VAL A 54 -5.42 25.61 -11.48
CA VAL A 54 -4.71 25.12 -12.66
C VAL A 54 -4.06 23.79 -12.29
N ARG A 55 -4.21 22.82 -13.18
CA ARG A 55 -3.50 21.53 -13.15
C ARG A 55 -2.00 21.78 -13.22
N LEU A 56 -1.24 21.20 -12.31
CA LEU A 56 0.22 21.20 -12.38
C LEU A 56 0.65 20.30 -13.53
N VAL A 57 1.42 20.83 -14.48
CA VAL A 57 1.95 20.08 -15.62
C VAL A 57 3.47 20.10 -15.51
N ILE A 58 4.09 18.92 -15.48
CA ILE A 58 5.54 18.74 -15.36
C ILE A 58 6.01 18.00 -16.62
N THR A 59 6.71 18.70 -17.50
CA THR A 59 7.23 18.18 -18.78
C THR A 59 8.76 18.18 -18.83
N GLU A 60 9.41 18.63 -17.77
CA GLU A 60 10.87 18.69 -17.66
C GLU A 60 11.33 17.86 -16.48
N GLY A 61 12.20 16.89 -16.78
CA GLY A 61 12.76 15.94 -15.85
C GLY A 61 14.14 16.31 -15.34
N GLY A 62 14.65 15.49 -14.41
CA GLY A 62 16.03 15.58 -13.95
C GLY A 62 16.94 14.55 -14.64
N THR A 63 17.84 13.98 -13.85
CA THR A 63 18.64 12.81 -14.23
C THR A 63 18.53 11.75 -13.13
N ALA A 64 18.87 10.49 -13.41
CA ALA A 64 18.83 9.42 -12.40
C ALA A 64 19.56 9.74 -11.08
N GLY A 65 20.66 10.50 -11.14
CA GLY A 65 21.40 10.93 -9.94
C GLY A 65 20.89 12.22 -9.30
N HIS A 66 20.11 13.02 -10.04
CA HIS A 66 19.60 14.33 -9.62
C HIS A 66 18.20 14.54 -10.20
N PRO A 67 17.16 13.88 -9.64
CA PRO A 67 15.81 14.01 -10.15
C PRO A 67 15.27 15.43 -9.92
N ALA A 68 14.37 15.88 -10.80
CA ALA A 68 13.64 17.13 -10.62
C ALA A 68 12.60 16.95 -9.50
N VAL A 69 12.72 17.74 -8.43
CA VAL A 69 11.84 17.60 -7.25
C VAL A 69 10.83 18.73 -7.15
N HIS A 70 9.55 18.39 -7.28
CA HIS A 70 8.42 19.29 -7.17
C HIS A 70 7.74 19.12 -5.80
N ARG A 71 7.95 20.09 -4.90
CA ARG A 71 7.39 20.07 -3.54
C ARG A 71 6.15 20.95 -3.44
N GLY A 72 5.03 20.32 -3.12
CA GLY A 72 3.77 20.99 -2.86
C GLY A 72 3.74 21.70 -1.52
N ASN A 73 4.36 21.15 -0.47
CA ASN A 73 4.32 21.72 0.89
C ASN A 73 2.88 22.06 1.35
N GLY A 74 1.91 21.21 1.02
CA GLY A 74 0.48 21.40 1.31
C GLY A 74 -0.25 22.30 0.31
N ARG A 75 0.39 22.75 -0.77
CA ARG A 75 -0.28 23.51 -1.84
C ARG A 75 -1.39 22.69 -2.48
N THR A 76 -2.47 23.39 -2.81
CA THR A 76 -3.60 22.80 -3.54
C THR A 76 -3.51 23.11 -5.03
N VAL A 77 -3.66 22.09 -5.87
CA VAL A 77 -3.74 22.17 -7.34
C VAL A 77 -4.98 21.41 -7.83
N ASP A 78 -5.45 21.73 -9.03
CA ASP A 78 -6.67 21.11 -9.59
C ASP A 78 -6.42 19.74 -10.27
N GLY A 79 -5.16 19.29 -10.27
CA GLY A 79 -4.69 18.02 -10.81
C GLY A 79 -3.18 18.04 -10.99
N ILE A 80 -2.59 16.90 -11.33
CA ILE A 80 -1.15 16.79 -11.64
C ILE A 80 -0.96 15.90 -12.87
N THR A 81 -0.29 16.40 -13.91
CA THR A 81 0.24 15.61 -15.03
C THR A 81 1.76 15.64 -14.99
N ILE A 82 2.37 14.47 -15.11
CA ILE A 82 3.81 14.28 -15.24
C ILE A 82 4.06 13.58 -16.58
N GLU A 83 4.81 14.23 -17.46
CA GLU A 83 5.23 13.74 -18.77
C GLU A 83 6.75 13.95 -18.90
N ALA A 84 7.51 13.27 -18.05
CA ALA A 84 8.95 13.45 -17.93
C ALA A 84 9.59 12.29 -17.14
N ASP A 85 10.90 12.10 -17.31
CA ASP A 85 11.68 11.13 -16.56
C ASP A 85 12.36 11.75 -15.33
N HIS A 86 12.74 10.94 -14.35
CA HIS A 86 13.52 11.35 -13.17
C HIS A 86 12.85 12.49 -12.39
N VAL A 87 11.60 12.28 -12.00
CA VAL A 87 10.75 13.28 -11.32
C VAL A 87 10.34 12.78 -9.94
N VAL A 88 10.38 13.66 -8.95
CA VAL A 88 9.76 13.43 -7.64
C VAL A 88 8.67 14.48 -7.42
N VAL A 89 7.42 14.05 -7.22
CA VAL A 89 6.28 14.91 -6.88
C VAL A 89 5.76 14.58 -5.49
N GLU A 90 5.80 15.57 -4.59
CA GLU A 90 5.45 15.32 -3.20
C GLU A 90 4.65 16.43 -2.50
N GLY A 91 3.76 16.03 -1.59
CA GLY A 91 3.13 16.95 -0.64
C GLY A 91 2.07 17.88 -1.22
N TYR A 92 1.41 17.51 -2.32
CA TYR A 92 0.29 18.27 -2.88
C TYR A 92 -1.07 17.78 -2.35
N THR A 93 -2.02 18.71 -2.31
CA THR A 93 -3.45 18.40 -2.19
C THR A 93 -4.13 18.60 -3.54
N VAL A 94 -4.88 17.61 -3.98
CA VAL A 94 -5.65 17.61 -5.23
C VAL A 94 -7.12 17.40 -4.86
N HIS A 95 -7.90 18.48 -4.88
CA HIS A 95 -9.28 18.47 -4.41
C HIS A 95 -10.28 18.57 -5.55
N THR A 96 -11.15 17.57 -5.64
CA THR A 96 -12.15 17.41 -6.71
C THR A 96 -11.56 17.58 -8.11
N PRO A 97 -10.44 16.90 -8.45
CA PRO A 97 -9.88 17.02 -9.78
C PRO A 97 -10.80 16.39 -10.83
N ARG A 98 -10.73 16.89 -12.06
CA ARG A 98 -11.16 16.08 -13.21
C ARG A 98 -10.25 14.85 -13.29
N ALA A 99 -10.82 13.67 -13.40
CA ALA A 99 -10.05 12.43 -13.42
C ALA A 99 -9.16 12.32 -14.67
N PRO A 100 -7.98 11.69 -14.55
CA PRO A 100 -7.40 11.23 -13.28
C PRO A 100 -6.86 12.39 -12.42
N GLY A 101 -6.91 12.21 -11.09
CA GLY A 101 -6.40 13.23 -10.16
C GLY A 101 -4.91 13.51 -10.33
N ILE A 102 -4.12 12.44 -10.46
CA ILE A 102 -2.71 12.46 -10.83
C ILE A 102 -2.53 11.55 -12.03
N GLU A 103 -1.76 11.97 -13.03
CA GLU A 103 -1.36 11.14 -14.16
C GLU A 103 0.16 11.23 -14.29
N MET A 104 0.82 10.09 -14.49
CA MET A 104 2.24 10.04 -14.74
C MET A 104 2.60 9.11 -15.88
N THR A 105 3.41 9.62 -16.81
CA THR A 105 3.96 8.89 -17.94
C THR A 105 5.44 9.23 -18.05
N GLY A 106 6.30 8.22 -18.01
CA GLY A 106 7.76 8.38 -18.06
C GLY A 106 8.45 7.33 -17.19
N ASN A 107 9.73 7.55 -16.88
CA ASN A 107 10.57 6.59 -16.18
C ASN A 107 11.23 7.19 -14.93
N ASP A 108 11.49 6.39 -13.90
CA ASP A 108 12.07 6.84 -12.63
C ASP A 108 11.27 7.99 -12.00
N ILE A 109 9.97 7.79 -11.87
CA ILE A 109 9.04 8.76 -11.28
C ILE A 109 8.65 8.32 -9.88
N THR A 110 8.75 9.22 -8.90
CA THR A 110 8.23 9.02 -7.55
C THR A 110 7.10 10.01 -7.25
N VAL A 111 5.89 9.49 -7.04
CA VAL A 111 4.74 10.26 -6.53
C VAL A 111 4.50 9.86 -5.09
N ARG A 112 4.70 10.79 -4.14
CA ARG A 112 4.57 10.46 -2.72
C ARG A 112 3.95 11.52 -1.82
N ASN A 113 3.33 11.09 -0.73
CA ASN A 113 2.74 11.99 0.27
C ASN A 113 1.74 13.00 -0.31
N ASN A 114 1.07 12.67 -1.42
CA ASN A 114 0.03 13.51 -2.00
C ASN A 114 -1.35 13.06 -1.49
N THR A 115 -2.31 13.99 -1.50
CA THR A 115 -3.71 13.70 -1.15
C THR A 115 -4.63 14.01 -2.32
N VAL A 116 -5.35 13.02 -2.84
CA VAL A 116 -6.38 13.19 -3.87
C VAL A 116 -7.75 12.94 -3.23
N THR A 117 -8.68 13.88 -3.40
CA THR A 117 -10.02 13.75 -2.81
C THR A 117 -11.12 13.97 -3.86
N ARG A 118 -12.04 13.01 -3.94
CA ARG A 118 -13.25 13.07 -4.78
C ARG A 118 -12.98 13.38 -6.26
N PRO A 119 -12.08 12.64 -6.95
CA PRO A 119 -11.94 12.75 -8.41
C PRO A 119 -13.31 12.57 -9.10
N HIS A 120 -13.50 13.23 -10.24
CA HIS A 120 -14.78 13.24 -10.96
C HIS A 120 -14.60 13.36 -12.47
N GLY A 121 -15.64 13.00 -13.24
CA GLY A 121 -15.56 12.92 -14.69
C GLY A 121 -14.63 11.78 -15.15
N GLY A 122 -14.63 11.46 -16.45
CA GLY A 122 -13.97 10.25 -16.95
C GLY A 122 -14.42 9.01 -16.15
N ASP A 123 -13.51 8.09 -15.89
CA ASP A 123 -13.77 6.93 -15.03
C ASP A 123 -13.86 7.29 -13.55
N GLY A 124 -13.21 8.38 -13.15
CA GLY A 124 -13.19 8.85 -11.76
C GLY A 124 -11.93 8.44 -10.99
N ASP A 125 -10.85 8.08 -11.67
CA ASP A 125 -9.66 7.56 -11.01
C ASP A 125 -8.89 8.59 -10.19
N GLY A 126 -8.29 8.10 -9.11
CA GLY A 126 -7.39 8.90 -8.29
C GLY A 126 -6.05 9.17 -8.95
N LEU A 127 -5.42 8.11 -9.48
CA LEU A 127 -4.08 8.16 -10.07
C LEU A 127 -3.96 7.18 -11.24
N ARG A 128 -3.41 7.64 -12.37
CA ARG A 128 -2.99 6.78 -13.49
C ARG A 128 -1.48 6.81 -13.67
N PHE A 129 -0.89 5.68 -14.06
CA PHE A 129 0.55 5.55 -14.20
C PHE A 129 0.97 4.66 -15.35
N PHE A 130 2.05 5.05 -16.05
CA PHE A 130 2.57 4.40 -17.24
C PHE A 130 4.09 4.57 -17.35
N GLY A 131 4.80 3.52 -17.77
CA GLY A 131 6.26 3.53 -17.95
C GLY A 131 7.04 2.68 -16.94
N ASP A 132 8.31 3.00 -16.71
CA ASP A 132 9.26 2.13 -16.00
C ASP A 132 9.80 2.74 -14.70
N ASP A 133 10.22 1.91 -13.75
CA ASP A 133 10.82 2.32 -12.47
C ASP A 133 9.96 3.32 -11.67
N LEU A 134 8.68 3.01 -11.50
CA LEU A 134 7.70 3.91 -10.89
C LEU A 134 7.53 3.65 -9.38
N LYS A 135 7.40 4.71 -8.59
CA LYS A 135 7.19 4.63 -7.12
C LYS A 135 5.99 5.46 -6.71
N ILE A 136 4.93 4.80 -6.25
CA ILE A 136 3.71 5.41 -5.71
C ILE A 136 3.67 5.15 -4.22
N GLN A 137 4.01 6.15 -3.39
CA GLN A 137 4.29 5.92 -1.97
C GLN A 137 3.53 6.85 -1.04
N HIS A 138 2.87 6.31 -0.02
CA HIS A 138 2.27 7.09 1.07
C HIS A 138 1.26 8.16 0.61
N ASN A 139 0.63 7.96 -0.56
CA ASN A 139 -0.45 8.84 -1.02
C ASN A 139 -1.76 8.46 -0.33
N THR A 140 -2.64 9.44 -0.16
CA THR A 140 -4.02 9.20 0.27
C THR A 140 -4.96 9.57 -0.87
N ILE A 141 -5.75 8.61 -1.32
CA ILE A 141 -6.76 8.81 -2.36
C ILE A 141 -8.10 8.41 -1.75
N THR A 142 -9.07 9.31 -1.79
CA THR A 142 -10.38 9.02 -1.21
C THR A 142 -11.57 9.54 -1.99
N GLY A 143 -12.66 8.76 -1.98
CA GLY A 143 -13.94 9.15 -2.54
C GLY A 143 -14.00 9.07 -4.06
N ALA A 144 -13.23 8.19 -4.69
CA ALA A 144 -13.42 7.81 -6.08
C ALA A 144 -14.77 7.07 -6.22
N SER A 145 -15.61 7.52 -7.15
CA SER A 145 -17.01 7.07 -7.24
C SER A 145 -17.39 6.64 -8.64
N ASN A 146 -18.11 5.53 -8.75
CA ASN A 146 -18.61 4.96 -10.01
C ASN A 146 -19.78 5.75 -10.60
N ARG A 147 -19.90 7.04 -10.26
CA ARG A 147 -20.95 7.92 -10.80
C ARG A 147 -20.77 8.15 -12.30
N TYR A 148 -19.53 8.10 -12.79
CA TYR A 148 -19.18 8.46 -14.17
C TYR A 148 -18.48 7.33 -14.96
N GLY A 149 -17.93 6.33 -14.27
CA GLY A 149 -17.32 5.14 -14.88
C GLY A 149 -16.85 4.15 -13.82
N HIS A 150 -15.78 3.40 -14.10
CA HIS A 150 -15.15 2.47 -13.16
C HIS A 150 -14.05 3.19 -12.38
N ALA A 151 -14.40 3.81 -11.24
CA ALA A 151 -13.50 4.72 -10.54
C ALA A 151 -12.53 3.97 -9.62
N ASP A 152 -11.30 3.79 -10.08
CA ASP A 152 -10.24 3.14 -9.33
C ASP A 152 -9.46 4.13 -8.45
N CYS A 153 -8.82 3.60 -7.41
CA CYS A 153 -7.85 4.38 -6.66
C CYS A 153 -6.61 4.66 -7.52
N MET A 154 -6.09 3.61 -8.15
CA MET A 154 -4.93 3.61 -9.03
C MET A 154 -5.20 2.70 -10.22
N GLN A 155 -4.81 3.13 -11.42
CA GLN A 155 -4.93 2.31 -12.63
C GLN A 155 -3.70 2.42 -13.53
N THR A 156 -3.32 1.31 -14.16
CA THR A 156 -2.45 1.25 -15.33
C THR A 156 -3.08 0.35 -16.38
N PHE A 157 -2.83 0.67 -17.64
CA PHE A 157 -3.20 -0.14 -18.81
C PHE A 157 -2.17 0.10 -19.93
N ALA A 158 -2.21 -0.70 -20.99
CA ALA A 158 -1.29 -0.61 -22.12
C ALA A 158 -2.05 -0.68 -23.45
N SER A 159 -2.69 0.44 -23.84
CA SER A 159 -3.47 0.55 -25.07
C SER A 159 -2.88 1.63 -26.00
N ASP A 160 -3.07 2.90 -25.70
CA ASP A 160 -2.34 4.01 -26.31
C ASP A 160 -1.21 4.57 -25.41
N THR A 161 -0.99 3.88 -24.29
CA THR A 161 -0.01 4.19 -23.26
C THR A 161 1.11 3.16 -23.22
N PRO A 162 2.32 3.55 -22.78
CA PRO A 162 3.37 2.58 -22.51
C PRO A 162 2.92 1.57 -21.44
N PRO A 163 3.30 0.29 -21.57
CA PRO A 163 3.10 -0.68 -20.50
C PRO A 163 3.92 -0.29 -19.26
N SER A 164 3.49 -0.80 -18.10
CA SER A 164 4.12 -0.47 -16.82
C SER A 164 5.08 -1.57 -16.34
N HIS A 165 6.31 -1.19 -15.99
CA HIS A 165 7.38 -2.08 -15.50
C HIS A 165 7.96 -1.58 -14.17
N HIS A 166 8.47 -2.51 -13.35
CA HIS A 166 9.22 -2.20 -12.12
C HIS A 166 8.51 -1.18 -11.22
N VAL A 167 7.24 -1.45 -10.90
CA VAL A 167 6.39 -0.52 -10.17
C VAL A 167 6.32 -0.88 -8.69
N LEU A 168 6.62 0.06 -7.81
CA LEU A 168 6.41 -0.03 -6.37
C LEU A 168 5.22 0.80 -5.92
N ILE A 169 4.18 0.15 -5.41
CA ILE A 169 3.02 0.75 -4.77
C ILE A 169 3.07 0.44 -3.27
N GLU A 170 3.46 1.42 -2.46
CA GLU A 170 3.77 1.21 -1.04
C GLU A 170 3.05 2.19 -0.09
N GLY A 171 2.46 1.67 0.97
CA GLY A 171 2.04 2.50 2.10
C GLY A 171 0.94 3.51 1.77
N ASN A 172 0.25 3.35 0.63
CA ASN A 172 -0.83 4.23 0.21
C ASN A 172 -2.12 3.89 0.96
N ARG A 173 -3.01 4.88 1.04
CA ARG A 173 -4.37 4.74 1.59
C ARG A 173 -5.39 5.03 0.49
N CYS A 174 -6.12 4.00 0.10
CA CYS A 174 -7.25 4.06 -0.81
C CYS A 174 -8.52 3.89 0.03
N GLU A 175 -9.21 5.00 0.31
CA GLU A 175 -10.34 5.04 1.26
C GLU A 175 -11.63 5.40 0.54
N ARG A 176 -12.70 4.66 0.81
CA ARG A 176 -14.02 4.89 0.19
C ARG A 176 -13.94 4.91 -1.34
N ILE A 177 -13.39 3.85 -1.91
CA ILE A 177 -13.23 3.68 -3.35
C ILE A 177 -14.36 2.79 -3.84
N ASP A 178 -15.15 3.26 -4.81
CA ASP A 178 -16.25 2.45 -5.33
C ASP A 178 -15.74 1.23 -6.11
N ASN A 179 -14.77 1.41 -7.02
CA ASN A 179 -14.19 0.30 -7.79
C ASN A 179 -12.98 -0.31 -7.07
N MET A 180 -11.82 -0.44 -7.72
CA MET A 180 -10.67 -1.18 -7.20
C MET A 180 -9.63 -0.26 -6.55
N CYS A 181 -8.87 -0.81 -5.61
CA CYS A 181 -7.67 -0.17 -5.08
C CYS A 181 -6.54 -0.12 -6.12
N LEU A 182 -6.48 -1.14 -6.97
CA LEU A 182 -5.62 -1.18 -8.15
C LEU A 182 -6.30 -1.98 -9.25
N MET A 183 -6.41 -1.40 -10.44
CA MET A 183 -6.61 -2.11 -11.70
C MET A 183 -5.30 -2.04 -12.48
N ALA A 184 -4.70 -3.18 -12.79
CA ALA A 184 -3.46 -3.24 -13.55
C ALA A 184 -3.64 -4.15 -14.76
N GLU A 185 -3.59 -3.52 -15.94
CA GLU A 185 -3.85 -4.16 -17.22
C GLU A 185 -2.58 -4.15 -18.09
N GLY A 186 -2.32 -5.28 -18.72
CA GLY A 186 -1.30 -5.46 -19.74
C GLY A 186 -1.84 -5.30 -21.15
N PRO A 187 -0.95 -5.28 -22.15
CA PRO A 187 -1.34 -4.98 -23.52
C PRO A 187 -2.13 -6.10 -24.20
N ASN A 188 -2.18 -7.31 -23.65
CA ASN A 188 -2.95 -8.41 -24.20
C ASN A 188 -4.32 -8.60 -23.50
N ASP A 189 -4.72 -7.66 -22.64
CA ASP A 189 -6.09 -7.54 -22.17
C ASP A 189 -7.05 -7.07 -23.30
N GLY A 190 -8.37 -7.17 -23.10
CA GLY A 190 -9.41 -6.73 -24.01
C GLY A 190 -9.34 -5.26 -24.42
N GLU A 191 -8.76 -4.38 -23.60
CA GLU A 191 -8.53 -2.96 -23.94
C GLU A 191 -7.12 -2.67 -24.48
N GLY A 192 -6.20 -3.64 -24.42
CA GLY A 192 -4.79 -3.45 -24.78
C GLY A 192 -4.50 -3.44 -26.29
N ASP A 193 -3.30 -2.97 -26.66
CA ASP A 193 -2.86 -2.88 -28.07
C ASP A 193 -2.03 -4.07 -28.58
N GLY A 194 -1.79 -5.06 -27.71
CA GLY A 194 -0.97 -6.24 -27.95
C GLY A 194 0.53 -5.99 -27.98
N ARG A 195 1.03 -4.81 -27.57
CA ARG A 195 2.45 -4.44 -27.65
C ARG A 195 3.10 -4.29 -26.29
N GLY A 196 4.22 -5.01 -26.12
CA GLY A 196 4.98 -5.01 -24.88
C GLY A 196 4.39 -5.96 -23.85
N HIS A 197 4.67 -5.70 -22.57
CA HIS A 197 4.23 -6.52 -21.43
C HIS A 197 4.09 -5.63 -20.22
N THR A 198 3.10 -5.80 -19.35
CA THR A 198 3.11 -5.15 -18.02
C THR A 198 3.65 -6.17 -17.01
N TYR A 199 4.69 -5.83 -16.23
CA TYR A 199 5.31 -6.80 -15.33
C TYR A 199 6.03 -6.17 -14.14
N ASP A 200 6.34 -7.00 -13.14
CA ASP A 200 7.06 -6.62 -11.91
C ASP A 200 6.41 -5.46 -11.15
N ILE A 201 5.15 -5.66 -10.78
CA ILE A 201 4.40 -4.73 -9.93
C ILE A 201 4.40 -5.26 -8.49
N THR A 202 4.99 -4.50 -7.57
CA THR A 202 4.95 -4.76 -6.13
C THR A 202 3.94 -3.86 -5.44
N VAL A 203 2.92 -4.45 -4.83
CA VAL A 203 1.91 -3.79 -4.02
C VAL A 203 2.10 -4.21 -2.56
N ARG A 204 2.60 -3.30 -1.71
CA ARG A 204 2.86 -3.64 -0.31
C ARG A 204 2.45 -2.61 0.73
N ASP A 205 2.03 -3.11 1.88
CA ASP A 205 1.72 -2.31 3.06
C ASP A 205 0.66 -1.21 2.83
N ASN A 206 -0.21 -1.38 1.82
CA ASN A 206 -1.27 -0.43 1.49
C ASN A 206 -2.55 -0.72 2.30
N TYR A 207 -3.36 0.31 2.49
CA TYR A 207 -4.73 0.21 3.00
C TYR A 207 -5.72 0.40 1.86
N CYS A 208 -6.61 -0.57 1.64
CA CYS A 208 -7.57 -0.57 0.55
C CYS A 208 -9.00 -0.79 1.06
N GLU A 209 -9.90 0.15 0.78
CA GLU A 209 -11.32 0.09 1.09
C GLU A 209 -12.16 0.19 -0.20
N THR A 210 -12.36 -0.96 -0.85
CA THR A 210 -13.18 -1.14 -2.05
C THR A 210 -14.65 -1.44 -1.69
N LEU A 211 -15.57 -0.60 -2.13
CA LEU A 211 -16.97 -0.61 -1.68
C LEU A 211 -17.93 -1.34 -2.62
N LYS A 212 -17.67 -1.39 -3.94
CA LYS A 212 -18.62 -1.92 -4.94
C LYS A 212 -18.05 -2.96 -5.88
N ALA A 213 -16.77 -2.88 -6.27
CA ALA A 213 -16.15 -3.92 -7.11
C ALA A 213 -16.13 -5.29 -6.42
N SER A 214 -16.06 -6.36 -7.21
CA SER A 214 -15.98 -7.75 -6.73
C SER A 214 -14.61 -8.11 -6.15
N GLN A 215 -13.57 -7.32 -6.44
CA GLN A 215 -12.19 -7.52 -6.00
C GLN A 215 -11.53 -6.20 -5.62
N THR A 216 -10.50 -6.27 -4.76
CA THR A 216 -9.78 -5.07 -4.31
C THR A 216 -8.61 -4.71 -5.22
N LEU A 217 -7.87 -5.72 -5.67
CA LEU A 217 -6.80 -5.59 -6.65
C LEU A 217 -7.13 -6.51 -7.82
N MET A 218 -6.93 -6.04 -9.04
CA MET A 218 -7.06 -6.85 -10.24
C MET A 218 -5.82 -6.71 -11.11
N PHE A 219 -5.36 -7.85 -11.60
CA PHE A 219 -4.25 -7.97 -12.53
C PHE A 219 -4.72 -8.76 -13.75
N GLU A 220 -4.65 -8.12 -14.91
CA GLU A 220 -4.98 -8.71 -16.21
C GLU A 220 -3.77 -8.54 -17.12
N ASP A 221 -3.19 -9.63 -17.63
CA ASP A 221 -1.94 -9.61 -18.40
C ASP A 221 -0.75 -8.94 -17.67
N VAL A 222 -0.61 -9.22 -16.37
CA VAL A 222 0.52 -8.75 -15.56
C VAL A 222 1.36 -9.89 -15.01
N GLN A 223 2.62 -9.97 -15.43
CA GLN A 223 3.54 -11.00 -14.92
C GLN A 223 4.34 -10.51 -13.70
N HIS A 224 4.68 -11.44 -12.80
CA HIS A 224 5.53 -11.19 -11.62
C HIS A 224 4.95 -10.19 -10.60
N ALA A 225 3.63 -10.10 -10.46
CA ALA A 225 3.02 -9.27 -9.42
C ALA A 225 3.34 -9.78 -8.00
N THR A 226 3.75 -8.90 -7.09
CA THR A 226 3.95 -9.23 -5.67
C THR A 226 2.99 -8.43 -4.79
N VAL A 227 2.12 -9.11 -4.04
CA VAL A 227 1.11 -8.50 -3.16
C VAL A 227 1.35 -8.93 -1.71
N THR A 228 1.86 -8.02 -0.87
CA THR A 228 2.25 -8.36 0.51
C THR A 228 1.93 -7.33 1.58
N GLY A 229 1.54 -7.77 2.77
CA GLY A 229 1.35 -6.90 3.94
C GLY A 229 0.17 -5.92 3.83
N ASN A 230 -0.67 -6.03 2.81
CA ASN A 230 -1.77 -5.09 2.58
C ASN A 230 -2.94 -5.34 3.53
N VAL A 231 -3.77 -4.31 3.70
CA VAL A 231 -5.01 -4.35 4.49
C VAL A 231 -6.20 -4.14 3.55
N PHE A 232 -6.99 -5.18 3.36
CA PHE A 232 -8.24 -5.12 2.59
C PHE A 232 -9.39 -4.88 3.57
N ALA A 233 -9.72 -3.60 3.77
CA ALA A 233 -10.56 -3.12 4.87
C ALA A 233 -12.07 -3.19 4.60
N ALA A 234 -12.47 -3.52 3.38
CA ALA A 234 -13.86 -3.62 2.98
C ALA A 234 -14.32 -5.09 2.82
N SER A 235 -15.34 -5.34 2.01
CA SER A 235 -15.95 -6.68 1.86
C SER A 235 -16.34 -7.04 0.42
N PRO A 236 -15.43 -6.90 -0.57
CA PRO A 236 -15.63 -7.50 -1.89
C PRO A 236 -15.67 -9.03 -1.80
N ASP A 237 -16.00 -9.72 -2.90
CA ASP A 237 -16.05 -11.18 -2.95
C ASP A 237 -14.69 -11.80 -2.62
N HIS A 238 -13.62 -11.23 -3.19
CA HIS A 238 -12.23 -11.63 -2.93
C HIS A 238 -11.29 -10.42 -2.90
N ALA A 239 -10.03 -10.62 -2.48
CA ALA A 239 -9.08 -9.51 -2.36
C ALA A 239 -8.30 -9.25 -3.65
N VAL A 240 -7.72 -10.29 -4.24
CA VAL A 240 -6.83 -10.22 -5.40
C VAL A 240 -7.38 -11.08 -6.54
N GLY A 241 -7.69 -10.47 -7.67
CA GLY A 241 -8.02 -11.15 -8.92
C GLY A 241 -6.79 -11.25 -9.82
N LEU A 242 -6.56 -12.43 -10.39
CA LEU A 242 -5.49 -12.73 -11.33
C LEU A 242 -6.09 -13.38 -12.59
N ALA A 243 -6.09 -12.64 -13.70
CA ALA A 243 -6.67 -13.09 -14.96
C ALA A 243 -5.71 -12.85 -16.14
N ILE A 244 -6.06 -13.46 -17.28
CA ILE A 244 -5.46 -13.16 -18.59
C ILE A 244 -3.92 -13.26 -18.54
N HIS A 245 -3.38 -14.44 -18.31
CA HIS A 245 -1.94 -14.69 -18.31
C HIS A 245 -1.13 -13.88 -17.27
N SER A 246 -1.75 -13.51 -16.14
CA SER A 246 -1.05 -12.88 -15.01
C SER A 246 -0.24 -13.90 -14.21
N THR A 247 0.87 -14.37 -14.77
CA THR A 247 1.68 -15.48 -14.22
C THR A 247 2.70 -15.03 -13.17
N ASP A 248 3.23 -16.01 -12.44
CA ASP A 248 4.32 -15.82 -11.48
C ASP A 248 4.01 -14.87 -10.32
N ALA A 249 2.71 -14.62 -10.07
CA ALA A 249 2.26 -13.77 -8.98
C ALA A 249 2.58 -14.38 -7.61
N HIS A 250 2.96 -13.53 -6.65
CA HIS A 250 3.24 -13.89 -5.27
C HIS A 250 2.36 -13.10 -4.30
N VAL A 251 1.47 -13.79 -3.57
CA VAL A 251 0.56 -13.18 -2.60
C VAL A 251 0.85 -13.72 -1.21
N SER A 252 1.12 -12.86 -0.23
CA SER A 252 1.43 -13.30 1.14
C SER A 252 1.19 -12.23 2.21
N GLY A 253 0.95 -12.62 3.46
CA GLY A 253 0.98 -11.71 4.61
C GLY A 253 -0.08 -10.60 4.62
N ASN A 254 -1.10 -10.64 3.76
CA ASN A 254 -2.16 -9.64 3.74
C ASN A 254 -3.20 -9.91 4.84
N ARG A 255 -3.92 -8.86 5.23
CA ARG A 255 -5.06 -8.92 6.14
C ARG A 255 -6.34 -8.64 5.37
N ALA A 256 -7.09 -9.69 5.07
CA ALA A 256 -8.41 -9.59 4.45
C ALA A 256 -9.50 -9.32 5.50
N GLY A 257 -10.47 -8.47 5.15
CA GLY A 257 -11.69 -8.24 5.93
C GLY A 257 -12.49 -9.53 6.10
N SER A 258 -13.15 -9.71 7.24
CA SER A 258 -13.82 -10.97 7.63
C SER A 258 -14.91 -11.48 6.67
N ARG A 259 -15.40 -10.64 5.74
CA ARG A 259 -16.44 -11.00 4.77
C ARG A 259 -15.89 -11.28 3.37
N ILE A 260 -14.59 -11.09 3.15
CA ILE A 260 -13.91 -11.52 1.93
C ILE A 260 -13.89 -13.06 1.95
N ARG A 261 -14.46 -13.70 0.92
CA ARG A 261 -14.68 -15.17 0.92
C ARG A 261 -13.39 -15.95 0.72
N TYR A 262 -12.48 -15.42 -0.08
CA TYR A 262 -11.16 -15.96 -0.33
C TYR A 262 -10.20 -14.83 -0.69
N GLU A 263 -8.92 -14.99 -0.38
CA GLU A 263 -7.95 -13.93 -0.65
C GLU A 263 -7.66 -13.79 -2.14
N VAL A 264 -7.60 -14.91 -2.89
CA VAL A 264 -7.18 -14.91 -4.30
C VAL A 264 -8.18 -15.63 -5.20
N GLY A 265 -8.70 -14.89 -6.19
CA GLY A 265 -9.37 -15.42 -7.37
C GLY A 265 -8.37 -15.54 -8.52
N ILE A 266 -8.37 -16.68 -9.22
CA ILE A 266 -7.40 -16.92 -10.30
C ILE A 266 -8.01 -17.76 -11.42
N ASP A 267 -7.83 -17.31 -12.66
CA ASP A 267 -8.23 -18.09 -13.82
C ASP A 267 -7.22 -19.22 -14.11
N ARG A 268 -7.44 -20.00 -15.17
CA ARG A 268 -6.51 -21.08 -15.53
C ARG A 268 -5.19 -20.53 -16.10
N SER A 269 -5.27 -19.44 -16.85
CA SER A 269 -4.15 -18.90 -17.62
C SER A 269 -3.07 -18.27 -16.71
N SER A 270 -3.47 -17.81 -15.53
CA SER A 270 -2.63 -17.10 -14.56
C SER A 270 -2.03 -18.01 -13.47
N ARG A 271 -2.41 -19.29 -13.42
CA ARG A 271 -1.88 -20.26 -12.45
C ARG A 271 -0.38 -20.57 -12.53
N PRO A 272 0.26 -20.59 -13.71
CA PRO A 272 1.69 -20.88 -13.79
C PRO A 272 2.52 -19.96 -12.89
N GLY A 273 3.41 -20.55 -12.09
CA GLY A 273 4.31 -19.80 -11.22
C GLY A 273 3.68 -19.18 -9.96
N TYR A 274 2.35 -19.20 -9.82
CA TYR A 274 1.65 -18.61 -8.68
C TYR A 274 2.12 -19.19 -7.34
N ARG A 275 2.36 -18.29 -6.37
CA ARG A 275 2.69 -18.62 -4.98
C ARG A 275 1.80 -17.81 -4.04
N GLY A 276 1.10 -18.47 -3.12
CA GLY A 276 0.29 -17.77 -2.12
C GLY A 276 -0.81 -18.64 -1.52
N PRO A 277 -1.84 -18.03 -0.91
CA PRO A 277 -3.01 -18.73 -0.41
C PRO A 277 -3.66 -19.63 -1.46
N ARG A 278 -4.39 -20.66 -1.02
CA ARG A 278 -5.17 -21.48 -1.94
C ARG A 278 -6.21 -20.61 -2.66
N PRO A 279 -6.23 -20.56 -4.00
CA PRO A 279 -7.25 -19.81 -4.71
C PRO A 279 -8.65 -20.35 -4.44
N GLY A 280 -9.62 -19.45 -4.27
CA GLY A 280 -10.99 -19.81 -3.87
C GLY A 280 -12.03 -19.76 -4.98
N GLY A 281 -11.73 -19.08 -6.10
CA GLY A 281 -12.69 -18.87 -7.18
C GLY A 281 -12.05 -18.34 -8.46
N ALA A 282 -12.93 -17.94 -9.39
CA ALA A 282 -12.55 -17.13 -10.54
C ALA A 282 -12.02 -15.76 -10.08
N PRO A 283 -11.20 -15.08 -10.91
CA PRO A 283 -10.86 -13.68 -10.66
C PRO A 283 -12.10 -12.78 -10.84
#